data_AF-A0A7Y2F581-F1
#
_entry.id   AF-A0A7Y2F581-F1
#
_cell.length_a   1.000
_cell.length_b   1.000
_cell.length_c   1.000
_cell.angle_alpha   90.00
_cell.angle_beta   90.00
_cell.angle_gamma   90.00
#
_symmetry.space_group_name_H-M   'P 1'
#
loop_
_entity.id
_entity.type
_entity.pdbx_description
1 polymer ?
#
loop_
_entity_poly.entity_id
_entity_poly.type
_entity_poly.pdbx_seq_one_letter_code
_entity_poly.pdbx_strand_id
1 'polypeptide(L)'
;MGCPNQLSLAVLFAASRSDSRTAVRDLLPLDDALTPLPYNHSLTLRLSNTIGQETEMRRSFTTCVTAILLGALFCASHQSASAADDYEYDLVHSSVSFKARHLDISWIHGRFNDVSGMFSIDRDDPSRSTFALTIQADSVDTANEARDKHLRQPDYFDTKQYPTIEFKSTSVKPIDGGFEVTGDFTMHGTTKEITLTLMGGKEHVFKDVKRVAFSTEYAVKRSDYGFDKNAIGPIGDKALIMIDCEGVRK
;
A
#
# COMPACT_ATOMS: atom_id res chain seq x y z
N MET A 1 -48.44 11.55 -18.38
CA MET A 1 -48.61 10.29 -17.61
C MET A 1 -47.23 9.65 -17.54
N GLY A 2 -46.54 9.43 -16.44
CA GLY A 2 -46.69 9.71 -15.02
C GLY A 2 -45.44 9.10 -14.37
N CYS A 3 -44.74 9.87 -13.53
CA CYS A 3 -43.71 9.32 -12.64
C CYS A 3 -44.31 8.24 -11.73
N PRO A 4 -43.44 7.38 -11.15
CA PRO A 4 -43.42 7.38 -9.70
C PRO A 4 -42.02 7.48 -9.11
N ASN A 5 -42.05 7.98 -7.88
CA ASN A 5 -41.01 8.54 -7.05
C ASN A 5 -40.79 7.58 -5.85
N GLN A 6 -39.57 7.56 -5.32
CA GLN A 6 -39.22 7.45 -3.89
C GLN A 6 -39.44 6.13 -3.13
N LEU A 7 -38.37 5.66 -2.45
CA LEU A 7 -38.31 5.10 -1.09
C LEU A 7 -36.82 5.00 -0.69
N SER A 8 -36.27 6.04 -0.07
CA SER A 8 -36.01 6.22 1.37
C SER A 8 -34.82 5.40 1.91
N LEU A 9 -33.69 6.10 2.09
CA LEU A 9 -32.46 5.68 2.74
C LEU A 9 -32.46 6.26 4.16
N ALA A 10 -32.58 5.42 5.19
CA ALA A 10 -32.50 5.84 6.59
C ALA A 10 -31.16 5.43 7.19
N VAL A 11 -30.36 6.46 7.49
CA VAL A 11 -29.15 6.42 8.32
C VAL A 11 -29.59 6.28 9.78
N LEU A 12 -29.04 5.32 10.51
CA LEU A 12 -29.12 5.28 11.97
C LEU A 12 -27.73 5.07 12.57
N PHE A 13 -27.16 6.16 13.07
CA PHE A 13 -26.03 6.18 13.99
C PHE A 13 -26.59 6.06 15.41
N ALA A 14 -26.11 5.07 16.17
CA ALA A 14 -26.24 5.07 17.63
C ALA A 14 -24.97 4.47 18.25
N ALA A 15 -24.21 5.34 18.92
CA ALA A 15 -23.16 4.98 19.86
C ALA A 15 -23.76 4.84 21.26
N SER A 16 -23.33 3.87 22.06
CA SER A 16 -23.11 4.06 23.52
C SER A 16 -22.60 2.77 24.21
N ARG A 17 -21.37 2.89 24.73
CA ARG A 17 -20.78 2.40 25.99
C ARG A 17 -21.27 1.15 26.73
N SER A 18 -20.24 0.42 27.17
CA SER A 18 -20.01 -0.27 28.46
C SER A 18 -20.99 -1.35 28.92
N ASP A 19 -20.48 -2.55 29.22
CA ASP A 19 -20.16 -2.88 30.61
C ASP A 19 -19.24 -4.10 30.71
N SER A 20 -18.57 -4.10 31.85
CA SER A 20 -17.68 -5.06 32.45
C SER A 20 -18.42 -6.23 33.14
N ARG A 21 -17.64 -7.29 33.43
CA ARG A 21 -17.84 -8.37 34.44
C ARG A 21 -18.52 -9.67 33.99
N THR A 22 -17.64 -10.65 33.76
CA THR A 22 -17.83 -12.09 34.08
C THR A 22 -16.42 -12.55 34.50
N ALA A 23 -16.15 -13.22 35.62
CA ALA A 23 -16.71 -14.49 36.01
C ALA A 23 -16.53 -14.78 37.51
N VAL A 24 -17.46 -15.60 37.97
CA VAL A 24 -17.57 -16.30 39.25
C VAL A 24 -16.83 -17.64 39.14
N ARG A 25 -16.37 -18.18 40.29
CA ARG A 25 -15.92 -19.58 40.63
C ARG A 25 -14.49 -19.54 41.21
N ASP A 26 -14.16 -20.15 42.35
CA ASP A 26 -14.58 -21.43 42.90
C ASP A 26 -14.56 -21.49 44.44
N LEU A 27 -15.33 -22.45 44.95
CA LEU A 27 -15.46 -22.86 46.33
C LEU A 27 -14.34 -23.82 46.76
N LEU A 28 -13.95 -23.69 48.03
CA LEU A 28 -13.36 -24.61 49.03
C LEU A 28 -13.52 -26.14 48.77
N PRO A 29 -12.86 -27.08 49.52
CA PRO A 29 -12.28 -26.97 50.89
C PRO A 29 -10.97 -27.76 51.14
N LEU A 30 -10.41 -27.69 52.37
CA LEU A 30 -10.22 -28.84 53.30
C LEU A 30 -9.21 -28.51 54.43
N ASP A 31 -9.77 -28.52 55.65
CA ASP A 31 -9.39 -29.19 56.90
C ASP A 31 -8.01 -29.05 57.60
N ASP A 32 -8.16 -28.83 58.91
CA ASP A 32 -7.46 -29.40 60.06
C ASP A 32 -5.99 -29.06 60.37
N ALA A 33 -5.79 -28.32 61.48
CA ALA A 33 -5.53 -28.93 62.80
C ALA A 33 -4.91 -27.92 63.78
N LEU A 34 -5.52 -27.82 64.96
CA LEU A 34 -5.04 -27.12 66.15
C LEU A 34 -4.10 -28.03 66.96
N THR A 35 -3.03 -27.46 67.57
CA THR A 35 -2.75 -27.42 69.04
C THR A 35 -1.25 -27.26 69.38
N PRO A 36 -0.89 -26.79 70.62
CA PRO A 36 0.35 -26.02 70.87
C PRO A 36 1.27 -26.49 72.03
N LEU A 37 2.40 -25.76 72.19
CA LEU A 37 3.29 -25.55 73.40
C LEU A 37 4.34 -26.64 73.78
N PRO A 38 5.35 -26.38 74.68
CA PRO A 38 6.09 -25.14 75.06
C PRO A 38 7.65 -25.31 75.33
N TYR A 39 8.34 -24.19 75.62
CA TYR A 39 9.55 -23.99 76.51
C TYR A 39 10.86 -24.76 76.23
N ASN A 40 12.10 -24.34 76.53
CA ASN A 40 12.90 -23.13 76.86
C ASN A 40 14.34 -23.66 77.12
N HIS A 41 15.39 -22.84 76.97
CA HIS A 41 16.58 -22.74 77.88
C HIS A 41 17.85 -22.15 77.23
N SER A 42 18.16 -20.92 77.68
CA SER A 42 19.46 -20.37 78.16
C SER A 42 20.72 -20.25 77.28
N LEU A 43 21.10 -18.97 77.11
CA LEU A 43 22.41 -18.30 77.11
C LEU A 43 23.71 -19.12 77.25
N THR A 44 24.73 -18.76 76.46
CA THR A 44 26.02 -18.26 77.01
C THR A 44 26.78 -17.38 75.99
N LEU A 45 27.15 -16.17 76.42
CA LEU A 45 28.10 -15.28 75.75
C LEU A 45 29.54 -15.80 75.90
N ARG A 46 30.33 -15.74 74.83
CA ARG A 46 31.80 -15.61 74.91
C ARG A 46 32.26 -14.49 73.99
N LEU A 47 32.70 -13.39 74.60
CA LEU A 47 33.54 -12.38 73.98
C LEU A 47 34.97 -12.91 73.94
N SER A 48 35.56 -12.97 72.75
CA SER A 48 37.01 -12.92 72.57
C SER A 48 37.31 -12.03 71.36
N ASN A 49 37.71 -10.80 71.66
CA ASN A 49 38.38 -9.92 70.72
C ASN A 49 39.80 -10.47 70.46
N THR A 50 40.12 -10.77 69.21
CA THR A 50 41.50 -10.76 68.73
C THR A 50 41.55 -9.91 67.47
N ILE A 51 42.19 -8.75 67.62
CA ILE A 51 42.55 -7.81 66.57
C ILE A 51 43.83 -8.35 65.91
N GLY A 52 43.86 -8.41 64.57
CA GLY A 52 45.12 -8.47 63.84
C GLY A 52 45.06 -9.24 62.52
N GLN A 53 45.10 -8.47 61.42
CA GLN A 53 45.62 -8.84 60.10
C GLN A 53 44.86 -9.97 59.37
N GLU A 54 44.32 -9.80 58.16
CA GLU A 54 44.94 -9.20 57.00
C GLU A 54 43.90 -8.45 56.15
N THR A 55 44.17 -7.17 55.95
CA THR A 55 43.76 -6.44 54.76
C THR A 55 44.46 -7.05 53.56
N GLU A 56 43.70 -7.71 52.70
CA GLU A 56 43.84 -7.81 51.24
C GLU A 56 42.83 -8.88 50.80
N MET A 57 42.34 -8.84 49.56
CA MET A 57 41.48 -9.89 49.00
C MET A 57 40.00 -9.93 49.43
N ARG A 58 39.26 -8.81 49.28
CA ARG A 58 37.81 -8.92 48.95
C ARG A 58 37.23 -7.73 48.19
N ARG A 59 38.05 -7.06 47.38
CA ARG A 59 37.60 -6.11 46.32
C ARG A 59 36.97 -6.84 45.11
N SER A 60 36.26 -7.93 45.34
CA SER A 60 35.71 -8.78 44.27
C SER A 60 34.28 -9.23 44.55
N PHE A 61 33.48 -8.37 45.19
CA PHE A 61 32.05 -8.63 45.41
C PHE A 61 31.15 -7.41 45.24
N THR A 62 31.67 -6.31 44.66
CA THR A 62 30.88 -5.09 44.38
C THR A 62 30.70 -4.83 42.88
N THR A 63 31.28 -5.66 42.01
CA THR A 63 31.16 -5.50 40.54
C THR A 63 29.99 -6.28 39.93
N CYS A 64 29.28 -7.10 40.70
CA CYS A 64 28.16 -7.91 40.17
C CYS A 64 26.77 -7.27 40.29
N VAL A 65 26.58 -6.23 41.10
CA VAL A 65 25.24 -5.62 41.29
C VAL A 65 24.99 -4.44 40.34
N THR A 66 26.03 -3.83 39.78
CA THR A 66 25.90 -2.80 38.72
C THR A 66 25.81 -3.38 37.31
N ALA A 67 26.02 -4.69 37.12
CA ALA A 67 25.91 -5.35 35.82
C ALA A 67 24.46 -5.67 35.40
N ILE A 68 23.49 -5.59 36.32
CA ILE A 68 22.08 -5.91 36.03
C ILE A 68 21.28 -4.67 35.61
N LEU A 69 21.77 -3.45 35.90
CA LEU A 69 21.13 -2.19 35.47
C LEU A 69 21.56 -1.70 34.08
N LEU A 70 22.55 -2.35 33.44
CA LEU A 70 23.00 -2.01 32.08
C LEU A 70 22.46 -2.98 31.00
N GLY A 71 21.65 -3.98 31.38
CA GLY A 71 21.05 -4.95 30.47
C GLY A 71 19.60 -4.63 30.04
N ALA A 72 19.00 -3.55 30.57
CA ALA A 72 17.61 -3.19 30.31
C ALA A 72 17.41 -2.15 29.19
N LEU A 73 18.48 -1.71 28.53
CA LEU A 73 18.44 -0.85 27.34
C LEU A 73 18.80 -1.68 26.12
N PHE A 74 17.83 -2.37 25.51
CA PHE A 74 17.71 -2.65 24.06
C PHE A 74 16.68 -3.76 23.77
N CYS A 75 15.52 -3.75 24.43
CA CYS A 75 14.32 -4.27 23.75
C CYS A 75 13.88 -3.20 22.74
N ALA A 76 14.71 -2.99 21.70
CA ALA A 76 14.26 -2.28 20.51
C ALA A 76 13.10 -3.10 19.97
N SER A 77 11.89 -2.55 20.11
CA SER A 77 10.72 -2.98 19.37
C SER A 77 11.11 -3.04 17.91
N HIS A 78 11.42 -4.24 17.43
CA HIS A 78 11.52 -4.50 16.00
C HIS A 78 10.10 -4.36 15.49
N GLN A 79 9.77 -3.15 15.00
CA GLN A 79 8.63 -2.99 14.12
C GLN A 79 8.96 -3.86 12.91
N SER A 80 8.39 -5.06 12.84
CA SER A 80 8.39 -5.82 11.60
C SER A 80 7.71 -4.92 10.58
N ALA A 81 8.47 -4.31 9.68
CA ALA A 81 7.90 -3.63 8.53
C ALA A 81 7.04 -4.67 7.81
N SER A 82 5.73 -4.45 7.72
CA SER A 82 4.90 -5.30 6.88
C SER A 82 5.47 -5.20 5.47
N ALA A 83 5.58 -6.33 4.77
CA ALA A 83 5.89 -6.28 3.35
C ALA A 83 4.76 -5.51 2.63
N ALA A 84 5.11 -4.75 1.59
CA ALA A 84 4.12 -4.14 0.72
C ALA A 84 3.21 -5.24 0.14
N ASP A 85 1.93 -4.92 0.00
CA ASP A 85 0.96 -5.85 -0.57
C ASP A 85 1.02 -5.74 -2.09
N ASP A 86 1.34 -6.85 -2.77
CA ASP A 86 1.44 -6.92 -4.22
C ASP A 86 0.08 -7.20 -4.87
N TYR A 87 -0.21 -6.49 -5.96
CA TYR A 87 -1.42 -6.60 -6.75
C TYR A 87 -1.08 -6.81 -8.22
N GLU A 88 -1.80 -7.73 -8.86
CA GLU A 88 -1.80 -7.91 -10.32
C GLU A 88 -3.08 -7.31 -10.91
N TYR A 89 -2.97 -6.64 -12.05
CA TYR A 89 -4.14 -6.03 -12.69
C TYR A 89 -5.16 -7.09 -13.11
N ASP A 90 -6.41 -6.89 -12.71
CA ASP A 90 -7.56 -7.63 -13.23
C ASP A 90 -7.95 -7.04 -14.60
N LEU A 91 -7.64 -7.78 -15.66
CA LEU A 91 -7.88 -7.34 -17.04
C LEU A 91 -9.37 -7.25 -17.40
N VAL A 92 -10.26 -7.87 -16.63
CA VAL A 92 -11.71 -7.79 -16.86
C VAL A 92 -12.29 -6.48 -16.32
N HIS A 93 -11.72 -5.95 -15.25
CA HIS A 93 -12.18 -4.74 -14.56
C HIS A 93 -11.24 -3.56 -14.73
N SER A 94 -10.25 -3.67 -15.61
CA SER A 94 -9.30 -2.60 -15.94
C SER A 94 -9.48 -2.13 -17.38
N SER A 95 -9.26 -0.84 -17.61
CA SER A 95 -9.31 -0.24 -18.94
C SER A 95 -8.29 0.90 -19.07
N VAL A 96 -7.66 0.95 -20.24
CA VAL A 96 -6.87 2.10 -20.69
C VAL A 96 -7.50 2.62 -21.96
N SER A 97 -8.10 3.81 -21.86
CA SER A 97 -8.80 4.45 -22.96
C SER A 97 -8.20 5.81 -23.25
N PHE A 98 -8.43 6.31 -24.46
CA PHE A 98 -8.00 7.63 -24.86
C PHE A 98 -9.03 8.31 -25.75
N LYS A 99 -8.91 9.63 -25.85
CA LYS A 99 -9.62 10.42 -26.84
C LYS A 99 -8.75 11.55 -27.38
N ALA A 100 -8.88 11.81 -28.69
CA ALA A 100 -8.27 12.94 -29.37
C ALA A 100 -9.33 13.70 -30.17
N ARG A 101 -9.11 14.99 -30.40
CA ARG A 101 -10.03 15.78 -31.23
C ARG A 101 -9.94 15.32 -32.68
N HIS A 102 -10.98 15.58 -33.46
CA HIS A 102 -10.90 15.60 -34.91
C HIS A 102 -11.47 16.93 -35.37
N LEU A 103 -10.61 17.74 -35.98
CA LEU A 103 -10.83 19.09 -36.47
C LEU A 103 -11.45 20.02 -35.42
N ASP A 104 -11.15 19.78 -34.13
CA ASP A 104 -11.78 20.42 -32.97
C ASP A 104 -13.32 20.34 -32.89
N ILE A 105 -13.97 19.55 -33.76
CA ILE A 105 -15.42 19.41 -33.84
C ILE A 105 -15.94 18.17 -33.11
N SER A 106 -15.19 17.06 -33.13
CA SER A 106 -15.62 15.79 -32.53
C SER A 106 -14.49 15.11 -31.76
N TRP A 107 -14.85 14.07 -31.01
CA TRP A 107 -13.90 13.21 -30.29
C TRP A 107 -13.79 11.87 -31.00
N ILE A 108 -12.56 11.44 -31.23
CA ILE A 108 -12.24 10.06 -31.57
C ILE A 108 -11.86 9.36 -30.29
N HIS A 109 -12.59 8.29 -29.96
CA HIS A 109 -12.33 7.44 -28.82
C HIS A 109 -11.55 6.20 -29.26
N GLY A 110 -10.65 5.75 -28.41
CA GLY A 110 -9.96 4.48 -28.57
C GLY A 110 -9.60 3.88 -27.21
N ARG A 111 -9.11 2.65 -27.25
CA ARG A 111 -8.61 1.92 -26.09
C ARG A 111 -7.47 1.00 -26.48
N PHE A 112 -6.77 0.49 -25.48
CA PHE A 112 -5.84 -0.62 -25.62
C PHE A 112 -6.42 -1.84 -24.93
N ASN A 113 -6.47 -2.95 -25.66
CA ASN A 113 -7.11 -4.18 -25.20
C ASN A 113 -6.15 -5.16 -24.51
N ASP A 114 -4.84 -4.92 -24.63
CA ASP A 114 -3.79 -5.73 -23.99
C ASP A 114 -2.93 -4.85 -23.10
N VAL A 115 -3.17 -5.00 -21.80
CA VAL A 115 -2.50 -4.26 -20.73
C VAL A 115 -2.03 -5.26 -19.68
N SER A 116 -0.92 -4.95 -19.03
CA SER A 116 -0.32 -5.80 -18.01
C SER A 116 0.50 -4.96 -17.04
N GLY A 117 0.95 -5.56 -15.95
CA GLY A 117 1.76 -4.89 -14.95
C GLY A 117 1.39 -5.30 -13.54
N MET A 118 1.96 -4.59 -12.58
CA MET A 118 1.75 -4.84 -11.16
C MET A 118 1.96 -3.56 -10.39
N PHE A 119 1.37 -3.50 -9.21
CA PHE A 119 1.63 -2.45 -8.25
C PHE A 119 1.72 -3.04 -6.85
N SER A 120 2.45 -2.36 -5.98
CA SER A 120 2.56 -2.71 -4.56
C SER A 120 2.08 -1.54 -3.73
N ILE A 121 1.37 -1.82 -2.64
CA ILE A 121 0.92 -0.80 -1.68
C ILE A 121 1.50 -1.14 -0.33
N ASP A 122 2.40 -0.28 0.15
CA ASP A 122 2.87 -0.31 1.53
C ASP A 122 1.92 0.56 2.37
N ARG A 123 1.12 -0.07 3.23
CA ARG A 123 0.12 0.64 4.05
C ARG A 123 0.73 1.31 5.27
N ASP A 124 1.91 0.87 5.69
CA ASP A 124 2.63 1.43 6.84
C ASP A 124 3.48 2.64 6.42
N ASP A 125 4.07 2.58 5.22
CA ASP A 125 4.78 3.68 4.58
C ASP A 125 4.38 3.79 3.09
N PRO A 126 3.32 4.56 2.79
CA PRO A 126 2.81 4.65 1.42
C PRO A 126 3.78 5.22 0.39
N SER A 127 4.86 5.88 0.83
CA SER A 127 5.92 6.37 -0.07
C SER A 127 6.76 5.25 -0.69
N ARG A 128 6.72 4.04 -0.11
CA ARG A 128 7.38 2.83 -0.61
C ARG A 128 6.53 2.02 -1.58
N SER A 129 5.30 2.46 -1.85
CA SER A 129 4.44 1.85 -2.86
C SER A 129 5.04 2.00 -4.27
N THR A 130 4.73 1.10 -5.18
CA THR A 130 5.23 1.14 -6.56
C THR A 130 4.13 0.86 -7.56
N PHE A 131 4.17 1.51 -8.73
CA PHE A 131 3.22 1.31 -9.82
C PHE A 131 3.96 1.07 -11.13
N ALA A 132 3.59 0.01 -11.86
CA ALA A 132 4.11 -0.28 -13.18
C ALA A 132 3.00 -0.77 -14.11
N LEU A 133 2.90 -0.18 -15.30
CA LEU A 133 1.92 -0.51 -16.32
C LEU A 133 2.63 -0.68 -17.67
N THR A 134 2.28 -1.74 -18.39
CA THR A 134 2.73 -2.01 -19.75
C THR A 134 1.52 -2.22 -20.64
N ILE A 135 1.48 -1.52 -21.76
CA ILE A 135 0.41 -1.60 -22.76
C ILE A 135 1.03 -2.10 -24.06
N GLN A 136 0.43 -3.12 -24.69
CA GLN A 136 0.82 -3.51 -26.04
C GLN A 136 0.21 -2.53 -27.04
N ALA A 137 1.05 -1.81 -27.76
CA ALA A 137 0.62 -0.71 -28.63
C ALA A 137 -0.20 -1.21 -29.83
N ASP A 138 0.02 -2.44 -30.29
CA ASP A 138 -0.75 -3.05 -31.38
C ASP A 138 -2.18 -3.46 -30.97
N SER A 139 -2.49 -3.47 -29.67
CA SER A 139 -3.84 -3.72 -29.14
C SER A 139 -4.79 -2.52 -29.28
N VAL A 140 -4.35 -1.44 -29.93
CA VAL A 140 -5.16 -0.25 -30.20
C VAL A 140 -6.45 -0.59 -30.96
N ASP A 141 -7.56 -0.07 -30.45
CA ASP A 141 -8.92 -0.31 -30.94
C ASP A 141 -9.73 0.98 -30.86
N THR A 142 -10.18 1.46 -32.02
CA THR A 142 -11.08 2.62 -32.18
C THR A 142 -12.44 2.21 -32.75
N ALA A 143 -12.76 0.91 -32.71
CA ALA A 143 -13.89 0.28 -33.40
C ALA A 143 -13.90 0.56 -34.92
N ASN A 144 -12.72 0.77 -35.51
CA ASN A 144 -12.55 1.00 -36.95
C ASN A 144 -11.25 0.36 -37.43
N GLU A 145 -11.36 -0.83 -38.01
CA GLU A 145 -10.19 -1.65 -38.40
C GLU A 145 -9.20 -0.92 -39.31
N ALA A 146 -9.69 -0.11 -40.26
CA ALA A 146 -8.84 0.66 -41.16
C ALA A 146 -8.04 1.73 -40.41
N ARG A 147 -8.66 2.42 -39.45
CA ARG A 147 -7.98 3.38 -38.59
C ARG A 147 -7.00 2.69 -37.66
N ASP A 148 -7.38 1.57 -37.06
CA ASP A 148 -6.53 0.83 -36.14
C ASP A 148 -5.30 0.30 -36.88
N LYS A 149 -5.44 -0.15 -38.13
CA LYS A 149 -4.31 -0.51 -38.99
C LYS A 149 -3.37 0.68 -39.23
N HIS A 150 -3.92 1.88 -39.42
CA HIS A 150 -3.15 3.10 -39.65
C HIS A 150 -2.44 3.58 -38.38
N LEU A 151 -3.10 3.52 -37.22
CA LEU A 151 -2.52 3.87 -35.92
C LEU A 151 -1.29 3.02 -35.57
N ARG A 152 -1.19 1.81 -36.12
CA ARG A 152 -0.02 0.93 -35.93
C ARG A 152 1.19 1.28 -36.82
N GLN A 153 1.05 2.21 -37.76
CA GLN A 153 2.12 2.57 -38.71
C GLN A 153 3.10 3.61 -38.13
N PRO A 154 4.25 3.85 -38.79
CA PRO A 154 5.29 4.78 -38.33
C PRO A 154 4.85 6.22 -38.08
N ASP A 155 3.74 6.68 -38.69
CA ASP A 155 3.24 8.03 -38.47
C ASP A 155 2.58 8.23 -37.07
N TYR A 156 2.28 7.12 -36.36
CA TYR A 156 1.57 7.09 -35.08
C TYR A 156 2.32 6.28 -34.01
N PHE A 157 1.85 5.07 -33.67
CA PHE A 157 2.44 4.27 -32.59
C PHE A 157 3.65 3.44 -33.05
N ASP A 158 3.85 3.28 -34.36
CA ASP A 158 4.92 2.46 -34.95
C ASP A 158 5.14 1.14 -34.21
N THR A 159 4.09 0.32 -34.12
CA THR A 159 4.05 -0.79 -33.15
C THR A 159 5.03 -1.91 -33.47
N LYS A 160 5.63 -1.89 -34.66
CA LYS A 160 6.72 -2.81 -35.03
C LYS A 160 8.04 -2.39 -34.40
N GLN A 161 8.32 -1.09 -34.32
CA GLN A 161 9.54 -0.55 -33.74
C GLN A 161 9.39 -0.31 -32.23
N TYR A 162 8.21 0.12 -31.80
CA TYR A 162 7.88 0.43 -30.41
C TYR A 162 6.64 -0.38 -29.98
N PRO A 163 6.81 -1.67 -29.65
CA PRO A 163 5.68 -2.56 -29.36
C PRO A 163 4.96 -2.21 -28.06
N THR A 164 5.62 -1.55 -27.11
CA THR A 164 5.08 -1.25 -25.79
C THR A 164 4.98 0.25 -25.51
N ILE A 165 3.98 0.61 -24.70
CA ILE A 165 3.89 1.88 -23.97
C ILE A 165 3.99 1.53 -22.49
N GLU A 166 4.87 2.20 -21.76
CA GLU A 166 5.25 1.79 -20.41
C GLU A 166 5.21 2.96 -19.43
N PHE A 167 4.77 2.68 -18.20
CA PHE A 167 4.91 3.59 -17.07
C PHE A 167 5.58 2.85 -15.90
N LYS A 168 6.55 3.49 -15.25
CA LYS A 168 7.18 2.98 -14.03
C LYS A 168 7.38 4.10 -13.02
N SER A 169 6.79 3.95 -11.84
CA SER A 169 6.91 4.94 -10.77
C SER A 169 8.34 5.06 -10.25
N THR A 170 8.79 6.29 -10.01
CA THR A 170 10.04 6.65 -9.33
C THR A 170 9.78 7.24 -7.94
N SER A 171 8.59 7.82 -7.72
CA SER A 171 8.17 8.37 -6.43
C SER A 171 6.66 8.26 -6.24
N VAL A 172 6.24 7.91 -5.03
CA VAL A 172 4.83 7.89 -4.62
C VAL A 172 4.65 8.78 -3.41
N LYS A 173 3.62 9.63 -3.44
CA LYS A 173 3.25 10.50 -2.33
C LYS A 173 1.77 10.32 -2.02
N PRO A 174 1.38 10.03 -0.78
CA PRO A 174 -0.02 9.98 -0.41
C PRO A 174 -0.64 11.38 -0.52
N ILE A 175 -1.86 11.43 -1.04
CA ILE A 175 -2.71 12.62 -1.08
C ILE A 175 -4.09 12.26 -0.51
N ASP A 176 -4.96 13.26 -0.35
CA ASP A 176 -6.34 12.99 0.05
C ASP A 176 -7.04 12.13 -1.03
N GLY A 177 -7.57 10.98 -0.62
CA GLY A 177 -8.28 10.05 -1.50
C GLY A 177 -7.42 9.28 -2.51
N GLY A 178 -6.10 9.30 -2.42
CA GLY A 178 -5.25 8.57 -3.38
C GLY A 178 -3.75 8.84 -3.27
N PHE A 179 -3.08 8.83 -4.44
CA PHE A 179 -1.64 9.04 -4.58
C PHE A 179 -1.31 10.07 -5.67
N GLU A 180 -0.26 10.83 -5.45
CA GLU A 180 0.51 11.51 -6.50
C GLU A 180 1.70 10.61 -6.84
N VAL A 181 1.75 10.12 -8.08
CA VAL A 181 2.74 9.13 -8.53
C VAL A 181 3.56 9.73 -9.66
N THR A 182 4.84 9.97 -9.40
CA THR A 182 5.80 10.41 -10.42
C THR A 182 6.54 9.21 -10.97
N GLY A 183 6.78 9.18 -12.28
CA GLY A 183 7.45 8.06 -12.92
C GLY A 183 7.82 8.30 -14.37
N ASP A 184 8.60 7.37 -14.90
CA ASP A 184 9.03 7.34 -16.29
C ASP A 184 7.88 6.81 -17.15
N PHE A 185 7.38 7.64 -18.07
CA PHE A 185 6.44 7.25 -19.10
C PHE A 185 7.14 7.18 -20.47
N THR A 186 7.09 6.01 -21.09
CA THR A 186 7.72 5.74 -22.38
C THR A 186 6.65 5.45 -23.43
N MET A 187 6.66 6.20 -24.52
CA MET A 187 5.80 5.97 -25.69
C MET A 187 6.59 6.28 -26.95
N HIS A 188 6.47 5.43 -27.97
CA HIS A 188 7.11 5.65 -29.28
C HIS A 188 8.63 5.96 -29.15
N GLY A 189 9.31 5.17 -28.31
CA GLY A 189 10.75 5.28 -28.05
C GLY A 189 11.21 6.49 -27.25
N THR A 190 10.30 7.37 -26.83
CA THR A 190 10.63 8.56 -26.03
C THR A 190 10.17 8.38 -24.59
N THR A 191 11.09 8.55 -23.64
CA THR A 191 10.80 8.50 -22.20
C THR A 191 10.75 9.90 -21.62
N LYS A 192 9.74 10.19 -20.81
CA LYS A 192 9.56 11.44 -20.06
C LYS A 192 9.08 11.15 -18.66
N GLU A 193 9.59 11.90 -17.69
CA GLU A 193 9.05 11.89 -16.34
C GLU A 193 7.70 12.63 -16.33
N ILE A 194 6.68 11.97 -15.78
CA ILE A 194 5.34 12.53 -15.63
C ILE A 194 4.84 12.27 -14.20
N THR A 195 3.90 13.11 -13.76
CA THR A 195 3.21 12.92 -12.49
C THR A 195 1.73 12.65 -12.73
N LEU A 196 1.22 11.55 -12.18
CA LEU A 196 -0.17 11.13 -12.26
C LEU A 196 -0.85 11.29 -10.90
N THR A 197 -2.06 11.82 -10.90
CA THR A 197 -2.95 11.78 -9.72
C THR A 197 -3.80 10.51 -9.80
N LEU A 198 -3.50 9.52 -8.97
CA LEU A 198 -4.25 8.27 -8.87
C LEU A 198 -5.27 8.38 -7.74
N MET A 199 -6.56 8.43 -8.06
CA MET A 199 -7.63 8.45 -7.06
C MET A 199 -8.11 7.03 -6.77
N GLY A 200 -8.37 6.71 -5.50
CA GLY A 200 -8.78 5.36 -5.07
C GLY A 200 -7.91 4.80 -3.96
N GLY A 201 -7.53 3.52 -4.05
CA GLY A 201 -6.58 2.90 -3.11
C GLY A 201 -7.19 2.21 -1.88
N LYS A 202 -8.52 2.28 -1.71
CA LYS A 202 -9.20 1.54 -0.63
C LYS A 202 -9.29 0.05 -0.98
N GLU A 203 -8.94 -0.81 -0.02
CA GLU A 203 -9.11 -2.26 -0.17
C GLU A 203 -10.58 -2.66 -0.02
N HIS A 204 -11.03 -3.51 -0.93
CA HIS A 204 -12.34 -4.15 -0.91
C HIS A 204 -12.17 -5.68 -0.94
N VAL A 205 -12.99 -6.39 -0.15
CA VAL A 205 -13.00 -7.85 -0.12
C VAL A 205 -14.32 -8.35 -0.70
N PHE A 206 -14.26 -9.16 -1.74
CA PHE A 206 -15.42 -9.82 -2.33
C PHE A 206 -15.09 -11.27 -2.63
N LYS A 207 -15.92 -12.19 -2.08
CA LYS A 207 -15.70 -13.64 -2.15
C LYS A 207 -14.27 -14.04 -1.76
N ASP A 208 -13.82 -13.53 -0.62
CA ASP A 208 -12.48 -13.76 -0.03
C ASP A 208 -11.28 -13.27 -0.87
N VAL A 209 -11.53 -12.56 -1.97
CA VAL A 209 -10.49 -11.98 -2.81
C VAL A 209 -10.40 -10.48 -2.53
N LYS A 210 -9.20 -10.03 -2.16
CA LYS A 210 -8.85 -8.64 -1.87
C LYS A 210 -8.53 -7.88 -3.15
N ARG A 211 -9.11 -6.69 -3.30
CA ARG A 211 -9.00 -5.83 -4.47
C ARG A 211 -8.72 -4.39 -4.07
N VAL A 212 -8.01 -3.68 -4.93
CA VAL A 212 -7.84 -2.23 -4.85
C VAL A 212 -7.99 -1.67 -6.25
N ALA A 213 -8.64 -0.52 -6.40
CA ALA A 213 -8.77 0.15 -7.69
C ALA A 213 -8.23 1.58 -7.64
N PHE A 214 -7.76 2.04 -8.80
CA PHE A 214 -7.30 3.41 -9.04
C PHE A 214 -7.84 3.94 -10.36
N SER A 215 -8.14 5.25 -10.38
CA SER A 215 -8.54 5.98 -11.57
C SER A 215 -7.64 7.19 -11.77
N THR A 216 -7.31 7.51 -13.03
CA THR A 216 -6.55 8.71 -13.38
C THR A 216 -6.87 9.19 -14.79
N GLU A 217 -6.71 10.50 -15.00
CA GLU A 217 -6.72 11.12 -16.32
C GLU A 217 -5.40 11.84 -16.57
N TYR A 218 -4.84 11.68 -17.76
CA TYR A 218 -3.61 12.32 -18.17
C TYR A 218 -3.72 12.93 -19.56
N ALA A 219 -3.26 14.16 -19.71
CA ALA A 219 -3.19 14.84 -21.00
C ALA A 219 -1.80 14.67 -21.61
N VAL A 220 -1.70 13.88 -22.67
CA VAL A 220 -0.46 13.71 -23.42
C VAL A 220 -0.42 14.66 -24.61
N LYS A 221 0.76 15.23 -24.87
CA LYS A 221 1.06 15.97 -26.09
C LYS A 221 1.78 15.04 -27.07
N ARG A 222 1.17 14.74 -28.20
CA ARG A 222 1.61 13.68 -29.12
C ARG A 222 2.96 14.01 -29.78
N SER A 223 3.19 15.27 -30.11
CA SER A 223 4.47 15.76 -30.66
C SER A 223 5.66 15.52 -29.74
N ASP A 224 5.44 15.48 -28.42
CA ASP A 224 6.51 15.25 -27.46
C ASP A 224 7.07 13.81 -27.54
N TYR A 225 6.35 12.89 -28.19
CA TYR A 225 6.75 11.49 -28.38
C TYR A 225 7.03 11.15 -29.85
N GLY A 226 7.21 12.15 -30.71
CA GLY A 226 7.67 11.94 -32.08
C GLY A 226 6.60 11.49 -33.08
N PHE A 227 5.31 11.67 -32.76
CA PHE A 227 4.22 11.46 -33.73
C PHE A 227 4.38 12.41 -34.93
N ASP A 228 4.07 11.93 -36.13
CA ASP A 228 4.26 12.71 -37.35
C ASP A 228 3.41 14.00 -37.34
N LYS A 229 3.94 15.08 -37.93
CA LYS A 229 3.25 16.38 -37.95
C LYS A 229 1.92 16.33 -38.72
N ASN A 230 1.83 15.50 -39.76
CA ASN A 230 0.60 15.31 -40.53
C ASN A 230 -0.42 14.47 -39.74
N ALA A 231 0.05 13.53 -38.91
CA ALA A 231 -0.76 12.77 -37.95
C ALA A 231 -1.26 13.63 -36.78
N ILE A 232 -0.53 14.69 -36.44
CA ILE A 232 -0.99 15.71 -35.48
C ILE A 232 -2.11 16.54 -36.09
N GLY A 233 -1.87 17.15 -37.25
CA GLY A 233 -2.69 18.19 -37.90
C GLY A 233 -4.18 18.17 -37.56
N PRO A 234 -5.06 17.54 -38.35
CA PRO A 234 -6.50 17.50 -38.09
C PRO A 234 -6.92 16.87 -36.75
N ILE A 235 -6.06 16.13 -36.05
CA ILE A 235 -6.45 15.38 -34.84
C ILE A 235 -6.09 16.14 -33.54
N GLY A 236 -5.31 17.23 -33.66
CA GLY A 236 -4.93 18.10 -32.55
C GLY A 236 -3.86 17.50 -31.62
N ASP A 237 -2.85 18.25 -31.25
CA ASP A 237 -1.65 17.69 -30.58
C ASP A 237 -1.92 17.07 -29.18
N LYS A 238 -3.04 17.45 -28.55
CA LYS A 238 -3.45 16.92 -27.23
C LYS A 238 -4.31 15.67 -27.38
N ALA A 239 -3.91 14.58 -26.71
CA ALA A 239 -4.78 13.45 -26.42
C ALA A 239 -5.02 13.33 -24.91
N LEU A 240 -6.22 12.91 -24.53
CA LEU A 240 -6.57 12.61 -23.14
C LEU A 240 -6.57 11.11 -22.96
N ILE A 241 -5.88 10.62 -21.95
CA ILE A 241 -5.81 9.22 -21.55
C ILE A 241 -6.60 9.09 -20.25
N MET A 242 -7.52 8.13 -20.20
CA MET A 242 -8.27 7.77 -19.00
C MET A 242 -7.93 6.33 -18.65
N ILE A 243 -7.49 6.12 -17.41
CA ILE A 243 -7.06 4.82 -16.91
C ILE A 243 -7.89 4.51 -15.67
N ASP A 244 -8.54 3.36 -15.68
CA ASP A 244 -9.25 2.79 -14.55
C ASP A 244 -8.74 1.36 -14.37
N CYS A 245 -8.06 1.07 -13.26
CA CYS A 245 -7.44 -0.23 -13.04
C CYS A 245 -7.83 -0.81 -11.68
N GLU A 246 -8.31 -2.05 -11.69
CA GLU A 246 -8.48 -2.87 -10.49
C GLU A 246 -7.32 -3.85 -10.40
N GLY A 247 -6.73 -4.00 -9.21
CA GLY A 247 -5.75 -5.02 -8.92
C GLY A 247 -6.27 -6.03 -7.91
N VAL A 248 -5.96 -7.30 -8.14
CA VAL A 248 -6.22 -8.41 -7.21
C VAL A 248 -4.94 -8.71 -6.45
N ARG A 249 -5.04 -8.79 -5.12
CA ARG A 249 -3.90 -9.07 -4.25
C ARG A 249 -3.40 -10.50 -4.47
N LYS A 250 -2.08 -10.68 -4.51
CA LYS A 250 -1.41 -11.99 -4.56
C LYS A 250 -1.36 -12.70 -3.21
#